data_AF-A0A352FQL8-F1
#
_entry.id   AF-A0A352FQL8-F1
#
_cell.length_a   1.000
_cell.length_b   1.000
_cell.length_c   1.000
_cell.angle_alpha   90.00
_cell.angle_beta   90.00
_cell.angle_gamma   90.00
#
_symmetry.space_group_name_H-M   'P 1'
#
loop_
_entity.id
_entity.type
_entity.pdbx_description
1 polymer ?
#
loop_
_entity_poly.entity_id
_entity_poly.type
_entity_poly.pdbx_seq_one_letter_code
_entity_poly.pdbx_strand_id
1 'polypeptide(L)'
;MLDSKSRVHPRIVIAISGFSSNVGKTTLVCELLRQLPGWEAIKLTRGHYRSCGRDPAGCCVSDLLRDEPVIRSGRDANYQVGKDTGRFWDAGASNVHWVIVKDDQVAQGITEALARVEADGVIVEGNSFLEYVKADLTIMCARSEGGKIKPSARRVLSKIDFLYLSTLEATAVNAKRQFEQFCAGLTLPVDFGGLPIITRDDIRGLSSRIYRAERPLKPVVDLPPSVIAALG
;
A
#
# COMPACT_ATOMS: atom_id res chain seq x y z
N MET A 1 41.64 -4.39 -10.01
CA MET A 1 40.72 -3.43 -9.37
C MET A 1 39.49 -3.38 -10.28
N LEU A 2 38.49 -4.23 -10.01
CA LEU A 2 37.31 -4.36 -10.86
C LEU A 2 36.35 -3.23 -10.51
N ASP A 3 36.10 -2.39 -11.52
CA ASP A 3 35.16 -1.30 -11.50
C ASP A 3 33.74 -1.87 -11.36
N SER A 4 33.18 -1.77 -10.14
CA SER A 4 31.84 -2.23 -9.80
C SER A 4 30.83 -1.25 -10.40
N LYS A 5 30.53 -1.44 -11.69
CA LYS A 5 29.37 -0.80 -12.31
C LYS A 5 28.14 -1.11 -11.46
N SER A 6 27.61 -0.07 -10.82
CA SER A 6 26.36 -0.10 -10.09
C SER A 6 25.30 -0.70 -11.01
N ARG A 7 24.73 -1.83 -10.59
CA ARG A 7 23.58 -2.40 -11.28
C ARG A 7 22.41 -1.46 -11.07
N VAL A 8 22.17 -0.56 -12.00
CA VAL A 8 20.91 0.21 -12.09
C VAL A 8 19.87 -0.73 -12.71
N HIS A 9 19.47 -1.76 -11.96
CA HIS A 9 18.29 -2.53 -12.31
C HIS A 9 17.06 -1.71 -11.87
N PRO A 10 16.05 -1.50 -12.73
CA PRO A 10 14.82 -0.86 -12.30
C PRO A 10 14.16 -1.75 -11.24
N ARG A 11 14.09 -1.25 -10.00
CA ARG A 11 13.43 -1.93 -8.88
C ARG A 11 11.93 -1.90 -9.10
N ILE A 12 11.28 -3.05 -9.10
CA ILE A 12 9.81 -3.12 -9.20
C ILE A 12 9.20 -2.68 -7.87
N VAL A 13 8.33 -1.68 -7.90
CA VAL A 13 7.63 -1.16 -6.73
C VAL A 13 6.16 -1.56 -6.78
N ILE A 14 5.72 -2.35 -5.81
CA ILE A 14 4.30 -2.66 -5.60
C ILE A 14 3.77 -1.87 -4.41
N ALA A 15 2.71 -1.11 -4.62
CA ALA A 15 2.06 -0.36 -3.57
C ALA A 15 0.84 -1.08 -3.01
N ILE A 16 0.81 -1.27 -1.69
CA ILE A 16 -0.35 -1.76 -0.95
C ILE A 16 -0.91 -0.62 -0.11
N SER A 17 -1.98 -0.02 -0.61
CA SER A 17 -2.75 1.03 0.05
C SER A 17 -4.05 0.47 0.63
N GLY A 18 -4.85 1.27 1.32
CA GLY A 18 -6.14 0.81 1.83
C GLY A 18 -7.13 1.89 2.21
N PHE A 19 -8.40 1.54 2.10
CA PHE A 19 -9.56 2.42 2.31
C PHE A 19 -9.58 2.97 3.73
N SER A 20 -9.37 2.08 4.70
CA SER A 20 -9.53 2.33 6.12
C SER A 20 -8.38 1.70 6.93
N SER A 21 -8.40 1.85 8.25
CA SER A 21 -7.55 1.03 9.13
C SER A 21 -8.04 -0.42 9.12
N ASN A 22 -7.16 -1.38 9.37
CA ASN A 22 -7.54 -2.81 9.51
C ASN A 22 -8.30 -3.42 8.33
N VAL A 23 -8.04 -2.97 7.09
CA VAL A 23 -8.63 -3.52 5.85
C VAL A 23 -7.81 -4.63 5.20
N GLY A 24 -6.86 -5.23 5.93
CA GLY A 24 -6.10 -6.39 5.42
C GLY A 24 -4.80 -6.08 4.67
N LYS A 25 -4.31 -4.83 4.63
CA LYS A 25 -3.03 -4.47 3.97
C LYS A 25 -1.86 -5.34 4.41
N THR A 26 -1.56 -5.39 5.71
CA THR A 26 -0.46 -6.21 6.25
C THR A 26 -0.60 -7.67 5.84
N THR A 27 -1.83 -8.20 5.85
CA THR A 27 -2.10 -9.58 5.43
C THR A 27 -1.78 -9.79 3.95
N LEU A 28 -2.24 -8.90 3.07
CA LEU A 28 -1.95 -8.97 1.64
C LEU A 28 -0.44 -8.86 1.36
N VAL A 29 0.27 -7.95 2.04
CA VAL A 29 1.73 -7.85 1.93
C VAL A 29 2.38 -9.19 2.28
N CYS A 30 2.02 -9.79 3.42
CA CYS A 30 2.55 -11.11 3.81
C CYS A 30 2.24 -12.22 2.80
N GLU A 31 1.06 -12.20 2.17
CA GLU A 31 0.69 -13.21 1.17
C GLU A 31 1.46 -13.06 -0.14
N LEU A 32 1.76 -11.82 -0.54
CA LEU A 32 2.60 -11.53 -1.69
C LEU A 32 4.08 -11.87 -1.41
N LEU A 33 4.62 -11.49 -0.25
CA LEU A 33 6.00 -11.80 0.13
C LEU A 33 6.29 -13.31 0.09
N ARG A 34 5.36 -14.14 0.57
CA ARG A 34 5.49 -15.62 0.49
C ARG A 34 5.58 -16.16 -0.94
N GLN A 35 5.12 -15.41 -1.93
CA GLN A 35 5.15 -15.79 -3.35
C GLN A 35 6.26 -15.09 -4.12
N LEU A 36 6.93 -14.12 -3.50
CA LEU A 36 7.95 -13.26 -4.11
C LEU A 36 9.25 -13.41 -3.30
N PRO A 37 9.90 -14.59 -3.36
CA PRO A 37 11.10 -14.84 -2.59
C PRO A 37 12.21 -13.85 -2.95
N GLY A 38 12.93 -13.36 -1.94
CA GLY A 38 14.01 -12.39 -2.11
C GLY A 38 13.55 -10.93 -2.20
N TRP A 39 12.25 -10.65 -2.26
CA TRP A 39 11.73 -9.29 -2.27
C TRP A 39 11.81 -8.65 -0.89
N GLU A 40 11.93 -7.32 -0.90
CA GLU A 40 11.95 -6.51 0.32
C GLU A 40 10.57 -5.90 0.61
N ALA A 41 10.42 -5.36 1.82
CA ALA A 41 9.22 -4.65 2.21
C ALA A 41 9.53 -3.29 2.83
N ILE A 42 8.71 -2.29 2.50
CA ILE A 42 8.71 -0.99 3.15
C ILE A 42 7.38 -0.81 3.89
N LYS A 43 7.45 -0.53 5.19
CA LYS A 43 6.29 -0.06 5.96
C LYS A 43 6.39 1.44 6.13
N LEU A 44 5.47 2.21 5.53
CA LEU A 44 5.39 3.65 5.82
C LEU A 44 4.34 3.93 6.90
N THR A 45 4.80 4.47 8.02
CA THR A 45 3.95 4.97 9.11
C THR A 45 4.07 6.48 9.18
N ARG A 46 2.96 7.17 8.91
CA ARG A 46 2.85 8.59 9.24
C ARG A 46 2.44 8.74 10.70
N GLY A 47 3.29 9.36 11.49
CA GLY A 47 2.92 9.79 12.84
C GLY A 47 2.08 11.06 12.76
N HIS A 48 1.14 11.20 13.68
CA HIS A 48 0.41 12.44 13.85
C HIS A 48 0.72 13.00 15.23
N TYR A 49 1.20 14.22 15.30
CA TYR A 49 1.32 14.93 16.57
C TYR A 49 -0.10 15.14 17.11
N ARG A 50 -0.43 14.49 18.23
CA ARG A 50 -1.62 14.78 19.06
C ARG A 50 -3.01 14.75 18.37
N SER A 51 -3.19 14.14 17.20
CA SER A 51 -4.51 14.14 16.51
C SER A 51 -5.25 12.80 16.50
N CYS A 52 -4.65 11.72 16.98
CA CYS A 52 -5.33 10.42 16.97
C CYS A 52 -6.37 10.25 18.09
N GLY A 53 -6.48 11.21 19.02
CA GLY A 53 -7.39 11.15 20.18
C GLY A 53 -7.16 9.95 21.11
N ARG A 54 -6.16 9.11 20.79
CA ARG A 54 -5.71 8.01 21.61
C ARG A 54 -4.67 8.53 22.57
N ASP A 55 -4.65 7.91 23.74
CA ASP A 55 -3.59 8.01 24.75
C ASP A 55 -2.23 8.20 24.05
N PRO A 56 -1.39 9.18 24.43
CA PRO A 56 -0.02 9.29 23.96
C PRO A 56 0.75 7.95 24.01
N ALA A 57 0.46 7.08 24.99
CA ALA A 57 0.99 5.70 25.03
C ALA A 57 0.43 4.76 23.94
N GLY A 58 -0.66 5.15 23.28
CA GLY A 58 -1.34 4.45 22.19
C GLY A 58 -1.07 5.00 20.78
N CYS A 59 -0.41 6.16 20.64
CA CYS A 59 0.13 6.61 19.36
C CYS A 59 1.49 5.96 19.13
N CYS A 60 1.47 4.79 18.50
CA CYS A 60 2.59 3.84 18.47
C CYS A 60 3.95 4.32 17.91
N VAL A 61 4.07 5.57 17.44
CA VAL A 61 5.33 6.11 16.89
C VAL A 61 5.64 7.56 17.29
N SER A 62 4.85 8.20 18.16
CA SER A 62 5.07 9.62 18.50
C SER A 62 6.48 9.89 19.00
N ASP A 63 6.98 9.01 19.87
CA ASP A 63 8.32 9.13 20.48
C ASP A 63 9.46 8.86 19.49
N LEU A 64 9.12 8.35 18.30
CA LEU A 64 10.05 8.06 17.21
C LEU A 64 10.09 9.16 16.16
N LEU A 65 9.19 10.16 16.22
CA LEU A 65 9.21 11.29 15.28
C LEU A 65 10.42 12.18 15.55
N ARG A 66 11.09 12.61 14.48
CA ARG A 66 12.27 13.49 14.48
C ARG A 66 12.09 14.59 13.44
N ASP A 67 13.04 15.52 13.36
CA ASP A 67 13.01 16.60 12.36
C ASP A 67 13.33 16.12 10.95
N GLU A 68 14.02 14.98 10.85
CA GLU A 68 14.22 14.23 9.61
C GLU A 68 13.43 12.91 9.62
N PRO A 69 13.10 12.32 8.46
CA PRO A 69 12.55 10.97 8.37
C PRO A 69 13.40 9.94 9.11
N VAL A 70 12.75 9.02 9.82
CA VAL A 70 13.43 7.90 10.48
C VAL A 70 13.20 6.63 9.66
N ILE A 71 14.28 5.99 9.21
CA ILE A 71 14.23 4.74 8.43
C ILE A 71 15.04 3.67 9.15
N ARG A 72 14.35 2.71 9.76
CA ARG A 72 14.95 1.54 10.43
C ARG A 72 14.96 0.36 9.47
N SER A 73 16.14 -0.09 9.08
CA SER A 73 16.35 -1.19 8.12
C SER A 73 17.04 -2.35 8.82
N GLY A 74 16.79 -3.58 8.38
CA GLY A 74 17.37 -4.77 8.99
C GLY A 74 16.58 -5.29 10.20
N ARG A 75 16.69 -6.60 10.42
CA ARG A 75 15.82 -7.34 11.35
C ARG A 75 15.96 -6.85 12.78
N ASP A 76 17.18 -6.65 13.26
CA ASP A 76 17.46 -6.20 14.63
C ASP A 76 16.88 -4.81 14.93
N ALA A 77 16.74 -3.96 13.91
CA ALA A 77 16.27 -2.59 14.08
C ALA A 77 14.74 -2.45 14.14
N ASN A 78 13.99 -3.40 13.57
CA ASN A 78 12.54 -3.23 13.39
C ASN A 78 11.69 -4.51 13.52
N TYR A 79 12.28 -5.66 13.83
CA TYR A 79 11.53 -6.89 14.10
C TYR A 79 10.86 -6.82 15.48
N GLN A 80 9.55 -7.03 15.51
CA GLN A 80 8.80 -7.22 16.74
C GLN A 80 7.63 -8.15 16.49
N VAL A 81 7.52 -9.21 17.30
CA VAL A 81 6.44 -10.19 17.20
C VAL A 81 5.09 -9.51 17.27
N GLY A 82 4.19 -9.88 16.36
CA GLY A 82 2.82 -9.36 16.29
C GLY A 82 2.69 -7.94 15.71
N LYS A 83 3.78 -7.25 15.37
CA LYS A 83 3.75 -5.96 14.66
C LYS A 83 3.85 -6.17 13.15
N ASP A 84 3.44 -5.16 12.37
CA ASP A 84 3.43 -5.23 10.91
C ASP A 84 4.81 -5.57 10.32
N THR A 85 5.87 -4.91 10.78
CA THR A 85 7.25 -5.16 10.31
C THR A 85 7.73 -6.57 10.68
N GLY A 86 7.42 -7.05 11.88
CA GLY A 86 7.68 -8.44 12.27
C GLY A 86 6.97 -9.45 11.37
N ARG A 87 5.70 -9.20 11.04
CA ARG A 87 4.93 -10.03 10.12
C ARG A 87 5.50 -10.04 8.69
N PHE A 88 6.14 -8.95 8.25
CA PHE A 88 6.83 -8.93 6.95
C PHE A 88 8.07 -9.83 6.95
N TRP A 89 8.87 -9.77 8.01
CA TRP A 89 9.99 -10.70 8.21
C TRP A 89 9.53 -12.16 8.25
N ASP A 90 8.51 -12.46 9.05
CA ASP A 90 7.96 -13.83 9.19
C ASP A 90 7.35 -14.34 7.88
N ALA A 91 6.95 -13.44 6.97
CA ALA A 91 6.44 -13.77 5.65
C ALA A 91 7.54 -13.99 4.60
N GLY A 92 8.82 -13.79 4.96
CA GLY A 92 9.95 -14.07 4.09
C GLY A 92 10.53 -12.87 3.34
N ALA A 93 10.24 -11.63 3.77
CA ALA A 93 10.95 -10.46 3.23
C ALA A 93 12.47 -10.61 3.45
N SER A 94 13.27 -10.36 2.42
CA SER A 94 14.74 -10.41 2.50
C SER A 94 15.29 -9.25 3.33
N ASN A 95 14.63 -8.09 3.27
CA ASN A 95 14.83 -6.96 4.15
C ASN A 95 13.50 -6.23 4.41
N VAL A 96 13.42 -5.53 5.55
CA VAL A 96 12.30 -4.66 5.88
C VAL A 96 12.82 -3.28 6.25
N HIS A 97 12.27 -2.25 5.62
CA HIS A 97 12.51 -0.85 5.98
C HIS A 97 11.25 -0.26 6.61
N TRP A 98 11.37 0.20 7.85
CA TRP A 98 10.30 0.90 8.54
C TRP A 98 10.55 2.40 8.47
N VAL A 99 9.68 3.10 7.74
CA VAL A 99 9.74 4.54 7.50
C VAL A 99 8.74 5.22 8.42
N ILE A 100 9.23 6.10 9.28
CA ILE A 100 8.46 6.86 10.26
C ILE A 100 8.63 8.33 9.93
N VAL A 101 7.52 9.01 9.62
CA VAL A 101 7.52 10.37 9.10
C VAL A 101 6.41 11.22 9.70
N LYS A 102 6.65 12.53 9.78
CA LYS A 102 5.63 13.58 9.85
C LYS A 102 4.96 13.76 8.47
N ASP A 103 3.93 14.59 8.38
CA ASP A 103 3.14 14.77 7.15
C ASP A 103 3.95 15.42 6.00
N ASP A 104 4.84 16.34 6.31
CA ASP A 104 5.76 17.04 5.39
C ASP A 104 6.97 16.19 4.98
N GLN A 105 7.30 15.17 5.77
CA GLN A 105 8.46 14.28 5.56
C GLN A 105 8.20 13.09 4.64
N VAL A 106 6.97 12.88 4.17
CA VAL A 106 6.58 11.66 3.44
C VAL A 106 7.41 11.46 2.16
N ALA A 107 7.59 12.52 1.37
CA ALA A 107 8.30 12.46 0.09
C ALA A 107 9.77 12.08 0.27
N GLN A 108 10.45 12.74 1.21
CA GLN A 108 11.84 12.47 1.55
C GLN A 108 12.00 11.06 2.12
N GLY A 109 11.18 10.69 3.10
CA GLY A 109 11.28 9.41 3.78
C GLY A 109 11.07 8.21 2.85
N ILE A 110 10.11 8.27 1.93
CA ILE A 110 9.94 7.18 0.96
C ILE A 110 11.09 7.13 -0.06
N THR A 111 11.60 8.28 -0.50
CA THR A 111 12.71 8.35 -1.48
C THR A 111 13.97 7.74 -0.89
N GLU A 112 14.33 8.09 0.33
CA GLU A 112 15.47 7.53 1.03
C GLU A 112 15.31 6.03 1.31
N ALA A 113 14.09 5.57 1.65
CA ALA A 113 13.83 4.15 1.88
C ALA A 113 13.96 3.34 0.58
N LEU A 114 13.40 3.83 -0.53
CA LEU A 114 13.53 3.19 -1.84
C LEU A 114 14.98 3.16 -2.33
N ALA A 115 15.80 4.15 -1.97
CA ALA A 115 17.22 4.16 -2.31
C ALA A 115 18.00 3.02 -1.61
N ARG A 116 17.55 2.59 -0.42
CA ARG A 116 18.16 1.52 0.39
C ARG A 116 17.76 0.10 -0.02
N VAL A 117 16.76 -0.04 -0.89
CA VAL A 117 16.33 -1.35 -1.37
C VAL A 117 17.43 -1.97 -2.23
N GLU A 118 17.80 -3.22 -1.99
CA GLU A 118 18.84 -3.90 -2.76
C GLU A 118 18.26 -4.98 -3.68
N ALA A 119 17.12 -5.55 -3.32
CA ALA A 119 16.39 -6.51 -4.14
C ALA A 119 15.82 -5.92 -5.44
N ASP A 120 15.54 -6.80 -6.39
CA ASP A 120 14.91 -6.45 -7.68
C ASP A 120 13.46 -5.96 -7.52
N GLY A 121 12.83 -6.20 -6.37
CA GLY A 121 11.46 -5.78 -6.10
C GLY A 121 11.19 -5.50 -4.62
N VAL A 122 10.27 -4.57 -4.39
CA VAL A 122 9.84 -4.15 -3.05
C VAL A 122 8.33 -3.94 -2.98
N ILE A 123 7.74 -4.38 -1.86
CA ILE A 123 6.34 -4.11 -1.53
C ILE A 123 6.27 -2.99 -0.50
N VAL A 124 5.58 -1.90 -0.84
CA VAL A 124 5.43 -0.73 0.02
C VAL A 124 4.01 -0.67 0.58
N GLU A 125 3.88 -0.80 1.91
CA GLU A 125 2.60 -0.62 2.60
C GLU A 125 2.41 0.83 3.07
N GLY A 126 1.40 1.51 2.53
CA GLY A 126 1.03 2.88 2.92
C GLY A 126 0.16 3.57 1.86
N ASN A 127 -0.59 4.61 2.25
CA ASN A 127 -1.36 5.39 1.28
C ASN A 127 -0.55 6.57 0.77
N SER A 128 -0.05 7.42 1.68
CA SER A 128 0.42 8.77 1.35
C SER A 128 1.67 8.83 0.49
N PHE A 129 2.48 7.78 0.44
CA PHE A 129 3.66 7.76 -0.41
C PHE A 129 3.31 7.77 -1.91
N LEU A 130 2.14 7.25 -2.27
CA LEU A 130 1.64 7.25 -3.65
C LEU A 130 1.38 8.67 -4.18
N GLU A 131 1.31 9.68 -3.31
CA GLU A 131 1.25 11.09 -3.72
C GLU A 131 2.55 11.51 -4.42
N TYR A 132 3.68 10.89 -4.07
CA TYR A 132 5.04 11.28 -4.49
C TYR A 132 5.77 10.26 -5.37
N VAL A 133 5.39 8.98 -5.30
CA VAL A 133 6.04 7.88 -6.02
C VAL A 133 5.06 7.21 -6.98
N LYS A 134 5.51 6.96 -8.21
CA LYS A 134 4.79 6.10 -9.15
C LYS A 134 5.24 4.66 -8.93
N ALA A 135 4.33 3.83 -8.40
CA ALA A 135 4.55 2.39 -8.31
C ALA A 135 4.25 1.70 -9.65
N ASP A 136 4.86 0.55 -9.89
CA ASP A 136 4.64 -0.30 -11.06
C ASP A 136 3.30 -0.99 -11.02
N LEU A 137 2.85 -1.37 -9.82
CA LEU A 137 1.52 -1.88 -9.55
C LEU A 137 0.96 -1.31 -8.25
N THR A 138 -0.32 -0.93 -8.27
CA THR A 138 -0.98 -0.35 -7.11
C THR A 138 -2.26 -1.12 -6.75
N ILE A 139 -2.31 -1.62 -5.53
CA ILE A 139 -3.45 -2.36 -5.00
C ILE A 139 -3.99 -1.59 -3.81
N MET A 140 -5.29 -1.32 -3.82
CA MET A 140 -5.97 -0.73 -2.68
C MET A 140 -6.81 -1.79 -1.97
N CYS A 141 -6.58 -2.01 -0.68
CA CYS A 141 -7.36 -2.95 0.12
C CYS A 141 -8.62 -2.28 0.69
N ALA A 142 -9.74 -3.01 0.67
CA ALA A 142 -10.98 -2.67 1.34
C ALA A 142 -11.57 -3.91 2.02
N ARG A 143 -12.44 -3.68 3.01
CA ARG A 143 -13.35 -4.73 3.51
C ARG A 143 -14.48 -4.90 2.50
N SER A 144 -15.00 -6.11 2.35
CA SER A 144 -16.17 -6.39 1.50
C SER A 144 -17.37 -5.55 1.90
N GLU A 145 -17.56 -5.31 3.20
CA GLU A 145 -18.65 -4.51 3.76
C GLU A 145 -18.39 -3.00 3.67
N GLY A 146 -17.23 -2.61 3.11
CA GLY A 146 -16.82 -1.23 2.97
C GLY A 146 -16.30 -0.60 4.27
N GLY A 147 -16.52 0.71 4.42
CA GLY A 147 -16.14 1.47 5.60
C GLY A 147 -15.72 2.91 5.30
N LYS A 148 -15.31 3.65 6.34
CA LYS A 148 -14.94 5.07 6.21
C LYS A 148 -13.65 5.25 5.41
N ILE A 149 -13.79 5.67 4.16
CA ILE A 149 -12.65 6.00 3.30
C ILE A 149 -11.85 7.15 3.91
N LYS A 150 -10.58 6.89 4.20
CA LYS A 150 -9.64 7.88 4.73
C LYS A 150 -9.37 8.98 3.70
N PRO A 151 -9.11 10.23 4.15
CA PRO A 151 -8.67 11.30 3.26
C PRO A 151 -7.45 10.90 2.40
N SER A 152 -6.47 10.22 3.00
CA SER A 152 -5.29 9.74 2.26
C SER A 152 -5.60 8.63 1.26
N ALA A 153 -6.67 7.84 1.45
CA ALA A 153 -7.10 6.86 0.46
C ALA A 153 -7.75 7.55 -0.74
N ARG A 154 -8.60 8.56 -0.51
CA ARG A 154 -9.26 9.34 -1.57
C ARG A 154 -8.24 10.00 -2.51
N ARG A 155 -7.19 10.61 -1.94
CA ARG A 155 -6.15 11.32 -2.73
C ARG A 155 -5.36 10.43 -3.70
N VAL A 156 -5.33 9.12 -3.46
CA VAL A 156 -4.56 8.18 -4.27
C VAL A 156 -5.44 7.21 -5.07
N LEU A 157 -6.76 7.37 -5.01
CA LEU A 157 -7.70 6.44 -5.64
C LEU A 157 -7.54 6.37 -7.16
N SER A 158 -7.31 7.51 -7.82
CA SER A 158 -7.07 7.57 -9.28
C SER A 158 -5.79 6.86 -9.73
N LYS A 159 -4.88 6.56 -8.79
CA LYS A 159 -3.62 5.90 -9.06
C LYS A 159 -3.74 4.38 -9.01
N ILE A 160 -4.84 3.84 -8.50
CA ILE A 160 -5.03 2.41 -8.23
C ILE A 160 -5.20 1.60 -9.53
N ASP A 161 -4.67 0.38 -9.54
CA ASP A 161 -4.82 -0.59 -10.62
C ASP A 161 -5.77 -1.73 -10.23
N PHE A 162 -5.79 -2.12 -8.94
CA PHE A 162 -6.67 -3.18 -8.41
C PHE A 162 -7.31 -2.80 -7.08
N LEU A 163 -8.57 -3.23 -6.91
CA LEU A 163 -9.24 -3.24 -5.62
C LEU A 163 -9.17 -4.64 -5.01
N TYR A 164 -8.47 -4.79 -3.88
CA TYR A 164 -8.45 -6.03 -3.12
C TYR A 164 -9.53 -6.02 -2.05
N LEU A 165 -10.48 -6.96 -2.12
CA LEU A 165 -11.49 -7.14 -1.08
C LEU A 165 -11.02 -8.20 -0.08
N SER A 166 -10.69 -7.76 1.13
CA SER A 166 -10.41 -8.67 2.24
C SER A 166 -11.72 -9.20 2.79
N THR A 167 -11.87 -10.52 2.78
CA THR A 167 -13.00 -11.24 3.38
C THR A 167 -12.53 -11.99 4.62
N LEU A 168 -13.33 -12.00 5.69
CA LEU A 168 -13.10 -12.90 6.82
C LEU A 168 -13.86 -14.22 6.63
N GLU A 169 -15.08 -14.15 6.07
CA GLU A 169 -16.00 -15.29 5.97
C GLU A 169 -16.79 -15.32 4.65
N ALA A 170 -16.59 -14.34 3.77
CA ALA A 170 -17.31 -14.24 2.50
C ALA A 170 -16.57 -14.93 1.36
N THR A 171 -17.32 -15.64 0.50
CA THR A 171 -16.84 -16.08 -0.82
C THR A 171 -16.56 -14.87 -1.71
N ALA A 172 -15.73 -15.03 -2.75
CA ALA A 172 -15.39 -13.93 -3.66
C ALA A 172 -16.62 -13.26 -4.31
N VAL A 173 -17.62 -14.06 -4.69
CA VAL A 173 -18.89 -13.57 -5.24
C VAL A 173 -19.65 -12.70 -4.23
N ASN A 174 -19.73 -13.16 -2.98
CA ASN A 174 -20.41 -12.42 -1.91
C ASN A 174 -19.66 -11.13 -1.56
N ALA A 175 -18.33 -11.16 -1.57
CA ALA A 175 -17.48 -10.00 -1.30
C ALA A 175 -17.74 -8.85 -2.27
N LYS A 176 -17.78 -9.16 -3.57
CA LYS A 176 -18.05 -8.17 -4.61
C LYS A 176 -19.45 -7.58 -4.47
N ARG A 177 -20.47 -8.41 -4.25
CA ARG A 177 -21.85 -7.96 -4.05
C ARG A 177 -21.99 -7.04 -2.83
N GLN A 178 -21.38 -7.40 -1.69
CA GLN A 178 -21.39 -6.57 -0.48
C GLN A 178 -20.73 -5.22 -0.74
N PHE A 179 -19.63 -5.21 -1.50
CA PHE A 179 -18.92 -3.97 -1.80
C PHE A 179 -19.71 -3.07 -2.75
N GLU A 180 -20.38 -3.65 -3.76
CA GLU A 180 -21.29 -2.93 -4.65
C GLU A 180 -22.47 -2.31 -3.88
N GLN A 181 -23.06 -3.05 -2.93
CA GLN A 181 -24.10 -2.53 -2.04
C GLN A 181 -23.61 -1.38 -1.17
N PHE A 182 -22.40 -1.51 -0.61
CA PHE A 182 -21.75 -0.41 0.12
C PHE A 182 -21.60 0.82 -0.78
N CYS A 183 -21.11 0.66 -2.01
CA CYS A 183 -20.92 1.77 -2.94
C CYS A 183 -22.23 2.46 -3.30
N ALA A 184 -23.31 1.69 -3.53
CA ALA A 184 -24.65 2.22 -3.80
C ALA A 184 -25.23 3.04 -2.62
N GLY A 185 -24.80 2.75 -1.39
CA GLY A 185 -25.21 3.48 -0.19
C GLY A 185 -24.39 4.73 0.13
N LEU A 186 -23.36 5.06 -0.67
CA LEU A 186 -22.54 6.25 -0.42
C LEU A 186 -23.30 7.52 -0.84
N THR A 187 -23.34 8.51 0.07
CA THR A 187 -23.93 9.83 -0.20
C THR A 187 -23.24 10.59 -1.33
N LEU A 188 -21.94 10.33 -1.52
CA LEU A 188 -21.17 10.83 -2.65
C LEU A 188 -20.64 9.62 -3.42
N PRO A 189 -20.97 9.47 -4.71
CA PRO A 189 -20.46 8.37 -5.50
C PRO A 189 -18.93 8.45 -5.54
N VAL A 190 -18.29 7.36 -5.12
CA VAL A 190 -16.86 7.19 -5.29
C VAL A 190 -16.69 6.38 -6.55
N ASP A 191 -16.17 7.03 -7.60
CA ASP A 191 -15.93 6.36 -8.85
C ASP A 191 -14.71 5.44 -8.71
N PHE A 192 -14.99 4.14 -8.72
CA PHE A 192 -13.95 3.12 -8.78
C PHE A 192 -13.60 2.75 -10.23
N GLY A 193 -14.12 3.44 -11.25
CA GLY A 193 -13.66 3.37 -12.64
C GLY A 193 -13.68 1.96 -13.26
N GLY A 194 -14.53 1.07 -12.77
CA GLY A 194 -14.50 -0.35 -13.16
C GLY A 194 -13.20 -1.08 -12.76
N LEU A 195 -12.50 -0.60 -11.72
CA LEU A 195 -11.28 -1.18 -11.19
C LEU A 195 -11.45 -2.69 -11.04
N PRO A 196 -10.55 -3.51 -11.62
CA PRO A 196 -10.60 -4.94 -11.44
C PRO A 196 -10.54 -5.29 -9.95
N ILE A 197 -11.55 -6.03 -9.50
CA ILE A 197 -11.65 -6.53 -8.12
C ILE A 197 -10.92 -7.86 -8.05
N ILE A 198 -10.05 -7.98 -7.06
CA ILE A 198 -9.37 -9.22 -6.70
C ILE A 198 -9.65 -9.58 -5.23
N THR A 199 -9.55 -10.85 -4.94
CA THR A 199 -9.73 -11.44 -3.62
C THR A 199 -8.52 -12.31 -3.27
N ARG A 200 -8.56 -12.98 -2.12
CA ARG A 200 -7.47 -13.84 -1.67
C ARG A 200 -7.15 -14.95 -2.68
N ASP A 201 -8.18 -15.49 -3.32
CA ASP A 201 -8.07 -16.60 -4.28
C ASP A 201 -7.29 -16.18 -5.55
N ASP A 202 -7.33 -14.89 -5.89
CA ASP A 202 -6.68 -14.33 -7.07
C ASP A 202 -5.18 -14.04 -6.86
N ILE A 203 -4.71 -13.95 -5.60
CA ILE A 203 -3.33 -13.54 -5.27
C ILE A 203 -2.32 -14.48 -5.93
N ARG A 204 -2.63 -15.79 -5.97
CA ARG A 204 -1.74 -16.79 -6.59
C ARG A 204 -1.48 -16.50 -8.07
N GLY A 205 -2.50 -16.03 -8.78
CA GLY A 205 -2.36 -15.64 -10.19
C GLY A 205 -1.66 -14.29 -10.38
N LEU A 206 -1.74 -13.40 -9.39
CA LEU A 206 -1.15 -12.06 -9.46
C LEU A 206 0.38 -12.08 -9.48
N SER A 207 1.02 -13.03 -8.79
CA SER A 207 2.49 -13.16 -8.76
C SER A 207 3.08 -13.29 -10.17
N SER A 208 2.45 -14.08 -11.04
CA SER A 208 2.87 -14.25 -12.44
C SER A 208 2.81 -12.95 -13.25
N ARG A 209 1.81 -12.09 -12.97
CA ARG A 209 1.65 -10.78 -13.62
C ARG A 209 2.66 -9.77 -13.09
N ILE A 210 2.96 -9.82 -11.80
CA ILE A 210 3.97 -8.98 -11.14
C ILE A 210 5.34 -9.23 -11.77
N TYR A 211 5.77 -10.48 -11.93
CA TYR A 211 7.05 -10.80 -12.58
C TYR A 211 7.13 -10.33 -14.04
N ARG A 212 5.98 -10.19 -14.72
CA ARG A 212 5.90 -9.66 -16.09
C ARG A 212 5.68 -8.15 -16.15
N ALA A 213 5.57 -7.47 -15.00
CA ALA A 213 5.16 -6.07 -14.88
C ALA A 213 3.87 -5.72 -15.66
N GLU A 214 2.95 -6.68 -15.77
CA GLU A 214 1.73 -6.53 -16.57
C GLU A 214 0.63 -5.81 -15.78
N ARG A 215 0.39 -4.54 -16.11
CA ARG A 215 -0.79 -3.82 -15.61
C ARG A 215 -2.07 -4.35 -16.26
N PRO A 216 -3.22 -4.34 -15.55
CA PRO A 216 -4.49 -4.52 -16.22
C PRO A 216 -4.68 -3.41 -17.25
N LEU A 217 -5.25 -3.75 -18.41
CA LEU A 217 -5.73 -2.73 -19.33
C LEU A 217 -6.77 -1.90 -18.57
N LYS A 218 -6.47 -0.63 -18.32
CA LYS A 218 -7.47 0.28 -17.77
C LYS A 218 -8.56 0.43 -18.83
N PRO A 219 -9.85 0.29 -18.48
CA PRO A 219 -10.89 0.69 -19.41
C PRO A 219 -10.63 2.15 -19.79
N VAL A 220 -10.56 2.44 -21.08
CA VAL A 220 -10.49 3.81 -21.59
C VAL A 220 -11.86 4.42 -21.32
N VAL A 221 -11.98 5.14 -20.21
CA VAL A 221 -13.18 5.93 -19.93
C VAL A 221 -12.98 7.27 -20.64
N ASP A 222 -13.53 7.40 -21.84
CA ASP A 222 -13.73 8.70 -22.49
C ASP A 222 -14.76 9.48 -21.65
N LEU A 223 -14.26 10.33 -20.74
CA LEU A 223 -15.11 11.31 -20.06
C LEU A 223 -15.27 12.53 -20.97
N PRO A 224 -16.49 12.89 -21.40
CA PRO A 224 -16.70 14.11 -22.16
C PRO A 224 -16.29 15.35 -21.34
N PRO A 225 -15.84 16.45 -21.99
CA PRO A 225 -15.25 17.62 -21.31
C PRO A 225 -16.15 18.35 -20.30
N SER A 226 -17.41 17.96 -20.13
CA SER A 226 -18.39 18.66 -19.29
C SER A 226 -18.37 18.33 -17.80
N VAL A 227 -17.41 17.52 -17.30
CA VAL A 227 -17.31 17.19 -15.86
C VAL A 227 -16.15 17.94 -15.16
N ILE A 228 -15.31 18.68 -15.88
CA ILE A 228 -14.26 19.55 -15.29
C ILE A 228 -14.85 20.96 -15.06
N ALA A 229 -15.92 21.06 -14.27
CA ALA A 229 -16.44 22.36 -13.82
C ALA A 229 -17.37 22.21 -12.61
N ALA A 230 -16.91 21.56 -11.53
CA ALA A 230 -17.63 21.58 -10.25
C ALA A 230 -16.72 21.36 -9.02
N LEU A 231 -15.46 21.78 -9.10
CA LEU A 231 -14.55 21.86 -7.96
C LEU A 231 -13.73 23.14 -8.07
N GLY A 232 -14.40 24.27 -7.84
CA GLY A 232 -13.79 25.49 -7.32
C GLY A 232 -13.88 25.49 -5.81
#